data_AF-A0A7Y0PM58-F1
#
_entry.id   AF-A0A7Y0PM58-F1
#
_cell.length_a   1.000
_cell.length_b   1.000
_cell.length_c   1.000
_cell.angle_alpha   90.00
_cell.angle_beta   90.00
_cell.angle_gamma   90.00
#
_symmetry.space_group_name_H-M   'P 1'
#
loop_
_entity.id
_entity.type
_entity.pdbx_description
1 polymer ?
#
loop_
_entity_poly.entity_id
_entity_poly.type
_entity_poly.pdbx_seq_one_letter_code
_entity_poly.pdbx_strand_id
1 'polypeptide(L)' 'MSFFQDMIAVFKKRELVFIESYKESEYVYTFVFEKEKDLTWKAGQHGLFSITHKKVKNPTKPFTISSAPSENKIIN' A
#
# COMPACT_ATOMS: atom_id res chain seq x y z
N MET A 1 -19.40 17.11 9.19
CA MET A 1 -18.03 17.66 9.12
C MET A 1 -17.01 16.52 9.27
N SER A 2 -16.75 15.77 8.19
CA SER A 2 -15.85 14.58 8.21
C SER A 2 -14.47 14.81 7.58
N PHE A 3 -14.31 15.91 6.82
CA PHE A 3 -13.11 16.13 5.99
C PHE A 3 -11.79 16.20 6.77
N PHE A 4 -11.79 16.73 8.00
CA PHE A 4 -10.55 16.86 8.79
C PHE A 4 -10.06 15.52 9.37
N GLN A 5 -10.95 14.59 9.70
CA GLN A 5 -10.55 13.24 10.16
C GLN A 5 -9.95 12.43 9.01
N ASP A 6 -10.52 12.54 7.81
CA ASP A 6 -10.05 11.83 6.62
C ASP A 6 -8.63 12.26 6.20
N MET A 7 -8.24 13.53 6.42
CA MET A 7 -6.88 13.99 6.12
C MET A 7 -5.81 13.48 7.11
N ILE A 8 -6.17 13.27 8.38
CA ILE A 8 -5.23 12.78 9.41
C ILE A 8 -4.89 11.31 9.16
N ALA A 9 -5.85 10.52 8.66
CA ALA A 9 -5.63 9.11 8.33
C ALA A 9 -4.57 8.91 7.23
N VAL A 10 -4.46 9.84 6.28
CA VAL A 10 -3.44 9.83 5.20
C VAL A 10 -2.02 10.08 5.74
N PHE A 11 -1.89 10.66 6.93
CA PHE A 11 -0.59 11.02 7.51
C PHE A 11 0.05 9.90 8.35
N LYS A 12 -0.71 8.84 8.69
CA LYS A 12 -0.19 7.70 9.45
C LYS A 12 0.64 6.81 8.52
N LYS A 13 1.88 7.24 8.26
CA LYS A 13 2.89 6.42 7.56
C LYS A 13 3.12 5.16 8.38
N ARG A 14 2.93 4.00 7.75
CA ARG A 14 3.25 2.70 8.31
C ARG A 14 4.32 2.07 7.45
N GLU A 15 5.28 1.42 8.08
CA GLU A 15 6.27 0.63 7.37
C GLU A 15 5.66 -0.73 7.08
N LEU A 16 5.66 -1.14 5.81
CA LEU A 16 5.16 -2.44 5.40
C LEU A 16 6.33 -3.40 5.25
N VAL A 17 6.21 -4.59 5.81
CA VAL A 17 7.21 -5.65 5.65
C VAL A 17 7.02 -6.28 4.27
N PHE A 18 8.06 -6.18 3.44
CA PHE A 18 8.09 -6.84 2.14
C PHE A 18 8.23 -8.35 2.32
N ILE A 19 7.33 -9.12 1.71
CA ILE A 19 7.36 -10.59 1.76
C ILE A 19 8.02 -11.12 0.48
N GLU A 20 7.44 -10.79 -0.67
CA GLU A 20 7.84 -11.35 -1.95
C GLU A 20 7.41 -10.45 -3.12
N SER A 21 8.08 -10.61 -4.26
CA SER A 21 7.67 -9.99 -5.52
C SER A 21 7.80 -10.98 -6.66
N TYR A 22 6.86 -10.96 -7.59
CA TYR A 22 6.91 -11.78 -8.79
C TYR A 22 6.69 -10.93 -10.05
N LYS A 23 7.29 -11.39 -11.15
CA LYS A 23 7.13 -10.79 -12.47
C LYS A 23 5.97 -11.48 -13.16
N GLU A 24 4.90 -10.72 -13.40
CA GLU A 24 3.72 -11.22 -14.12
C GLU A 24 3.94 -11.19 -15.63
N SER A 25 4.58 -10.13 -16.14
CA SER A 25 4.86 -9.95 -17.55
C SER A 25 6.03 -9.00 -17.78
N GLU A 26 6.35 -8.72 -19.05
CA GLU A 26 7.32 -7.69 -19.38
C GLU A 26 6.84 -6.34 -18.81
N TYR A 27 7.67 -5.74 -17.95
CA TYR A 27 7.38 -4.50 -17.22
C TYR A 27 6.20 -4.55 -16.22
N VAL A 28 5.63 -5.72 -15.93
CA VAL A 28 4.57 -5.89 -14.92
C VAL A 28 5.09 -6.72 -13.75
N TYR A 29 5.04 -6.13 -12.55
CA TYR A 29 5.52 -6.72 -11.32
C TYR A 29 4.45 -6.58 -10.24
N THR A 30 4.36 -7.59 -9.39
CA THR A 30 3.51 -7.59 -8.22
C THR A 30 4.35 -7.67 -6.97
N PHE A 31 3.99 -6.87 -5.97
CA PHE A 31 4.67 -6.81 -4.68
C PHE A 31 3.70 -7.19 -3.57
N VAL A 32 4.11 -8.13 -2.73
CA VAL A 32 3.33 -8.63 -1.61
C VAL A 32 3.97 -8.17 -0.31
N PHE A 33 3.15 -7.55 0.54
CA PHE A 33 3.55 -7.08 1.86
C PHE A 33 2.71 -7.74 2.95
N GLU A 34 3.26 -7.79 4.16
CA GLU A 34 2.55 -8.28 5.33
C GLU A 34 1.46 -7.30 5.76
N LYS A 35 0.28 -7.84 6.10
CA LYS A 35 -0.79 -7.04 6.69
C LYS A 35 -0.55 -6.90 8.20
N GLU A 36 -0.30 -5.67 8.65
CA GLU A 36 -0.33 -5.37 10.08
C GLU A 36 -1.74 -5.59 10.69
N LYS A 37 -1.79 -6.04 11.95
CA LYS A 37 -3.05 -6.35 12.65
C LYS A 37 -4.04 -5.18 12.71
N ASP A 38 -3.53 -3.95 12.78
CA ASP A 38 -4.34 -2.74 12.92
C ASP A 38 -4.57 -2.01 11.58
N LEU A 39 -4.34 -2.69 10.45
CA LEU A 39 -4.59 -2.15 9.13
C LEU A 39 -5.92 -2.64 8.58
N THR A 40 -6.83 -1.70 8.31
CA THR A 40 -8.10 -1.94 7.64
C THR A 40 -8.20 -1.01 6.43
N TRP A 41 -8.68 -1.55 5.30
CA TRP A 41 -9.01 -0.80 4.09
C TRP A 41 -10.34 -1.30 3.53
N LYS A 42 -10.91 -0.63 2.53
CA LYS A 42 -12.00 -1.19 1.72
C LYS A 42 -11.41 -1.83 0.47
N ALA A 43 -11.90 -2.99 0.06
CA ALA A 43 -11.46 -3.61 -1.19
C ALA A 43 -11.64 -2.63 -2.37
N GLY A 44 -10.61 -2.47 -3.20
CA GLY A 44 -10.58 -1.47 -4.27
C GLY A 44 -10.19 -0.05 -3.85
N GLN A 45 -9.87 0.18 -2.57
CA GLN A 45 -9.34 1.46 -2.10
C GLN A 45 -7.90 1.69 -2.59
N HIS A 46 -7.54 2.95 -2.78
CA HIS A 46 -6.16 3.35 -3.09
C HIS A 46 -5.36 3.63 -1.82
N GLY A 47 -4.15 3.11 -1.77
CA GLY A 47 -3.12 3.42 -0.77
C GLY A 47 -2.03 4.31 -1.37
N LEU A 48 -1.43 5.16 -0.55
CA LEU A 48 -0.22 5.89 -0.92
C LEU A 48 1.00 5.10 -0.47
N PHE A 49 1.77 4.58 -1.44
CA PHE A 49 2.99 3.82 -1.16
C PHE A 49 4.20 4.72 -1.38
N SER A 50 5.14 4.70 -0.43
CA SER A 50 6.36 5.48 -0.52
C SER A 50 7.57 4.58 -0.66
N ILE A 51 8.36 4.80 -1.70
CA ILE A 51 9.62 4.09 -1.92
C ILE A 51 10.68 4.66 -0.98
N THR A 52 11.11 3.88 0.01
CA THR A 52 12.09 4.30 1.03
C THR A 52 13.53 3.87 0.72
N HIS A 53 13.72 2.74 0.02
CA HIS A 53 15.03 2.12 -0.20
C HIS A 53 15.90 2.81 -1.28
N LYS A 54 15.33 3.74 -2.05
CA LYS A 54 16.04 4.46 -3.11
C LYS A 54 15.57 5.92 -3.16
N LYS A 55 16.49 6.84 -3.40
CA LYS A 55 16.17 8.26 -3.60
C LYS A 55 15.53 8.45 -4.98
N VAL A 56 14.20 8.56 -5.01
CA VAL A 56 13.41 8.77 -6.24
C VAL A 56 12.71 10.12 -6.16
N LYS A 57 12.61 10.82 -7.30
CA LYS A 57 11.80 12.06 -7.40
C LYS A 57 10.32 11.69 -7.24
N ASN A 58 9.65 12.27 -6.24
CA ASN A 58 8.27 11.95 -5.85
C ASN A 58 8.11 10.46 -5.48
N PRO A 59 8.66 10.02 -4.33
CA PRO A 59 8.70 8.61 -3.94
C PRO A 59 7.34 8.06 -3.53
N THR A 60 6.39 8.93 -3.19
CA THR A 60 5.02 8.56 -2.84
C THR A 60 4.15 8.53 -4.09
N LYS A 61 3.53 7.37 -4.35
CA LYS A 61 2.64 7.14 -5.49
C LYS A 61 1.34 6.50 -5.01
N PRO A 62 0.18 6.91 -5.58
CA PRO A 62 -1.08 6.21 -5.33
C PRO A 62 -1.08 4.89 -6.09
N PHE A 63 -1.41 3.81 -5.40
CA PHE A 63 -1.67 2.50 -5.99
C PHE A 63 -2.96 1.92 -5.43
N THR A 64 -3.67 1.16 -6.24
CA THR A 64 -4.84 0.39 -5.79
C THR A 64 -4.37 -0.81 -4.98
N ILE A 65 -5.06 -1.09 -3.87
CA ILE A 65 -4.82 -2.34 -3.13
C ILE A 65 -5.67 -3.42 -3.76
N SER A 66 -5.01 -4.40 -4.38
CA SER A 66 -5.67 -5.49 -5.11
C SER A 66 -6.20 -6.59 -4.20
N SER A 67 -5.70 -6.68 -2.96
CA SER A 67 -6.14 -7.67 -1.97
C SER A 67 -7.32 -7.20 -1.13
N ALA A 68 -8.11 -8.17 -0.64
CA ALA A 68 -9.18 -7.90 0.31
C ALA A 68 -8.62 -7.74 1.73
N PRO A 69 -9.25 -6.95 2.62
CA PRO A 69 -8.84 -6.83 4.02
C PRO A 69 -8.89 -8.15 4.78
N SER A 70 -9.66 -9.15 4.32
CA SER A 70 -9.70 -10.51 4.88
C SER A 70 -8.47 -11.34 4.50
N GLU A 71 -7.79 -10.98 3.42
CA GLU A 71 -6.53 -11.60 3.04
C GLU A 71 -5.44 -10.99 3.91
N ASN A 72 -4.72 -11.80 4.69
CA ASN A 72 -3.67 -11.34 5.61
C ASN A 72 -2.41 -10.81 4.90
N LYS A 73 -2.56 -10.29 3.66
CA LYS A 73 -1.50 -9.81 2.78
C LYS A 73 -1.98 -8.55 2.04
N ILE A 74 -1.07 -7.63 1.77
CA ILE A 74 -1.30 -6.44 0.94
C ILE A 74 -0.65 -6.70 -0.42
N ILE A 75 -1.45 -6.64 -1.49
CA ILE A 75 -0.97 -6.87 -2.87
C ILE A 75 -1.06 -5.57 -3.66
N ASN A 76 0.04 -5.24 -4.34
CA ASN A 76 0.21 -4.09 -5.23
C ASN A 76 0.67 -4.56 -6.61
#